data_AF-X1B3M1-F1
#
_entry.id   AF-X1B3M1-F1
#
_cell.length_a   1.000
_cell.length_b   1.000
_cell.length_c   1.000
_cell.angle_alpha   90.00
_cell.angle_beta   90.00
_cell.angle_gamma   90.00
#
_symmetry.space_group_name_H-M   'P 1'
#
loop_
_entity.id
_entity.type
_entity.pdbx_description
1 polymer ?
#
loop_
_entity_poly.entity_id
_entity_poly.type
_entity_poly.pdbx_seq_one_letter_code
_entity_poly.pdbx_strand_id
1 'polypeptide(L)'
;TAESSAKYIGNHQVFAHQQSRTRSSLFWKVNVWYNEKPQSQEWDIKWAQDDAIWYRYKNRNILNVYSYFSYPYDAQALATSILTLLNKETIKDTLPMLLFDVMAGDIVKFSRDRFYNVDGRVVAGSEISLRIIKIEKSPASSQTSITAEIVPDA
;
A
#
# COMPACT_ATOMS: atom_id res chain seq x y z
N THR A 1 24.08 -10.99 3.67
CA THR A 1 22.61 -11.13 3.64
C THR A 1 22.13 -11.02 5.06
N ALA A 2 21.70 -9.83 5.48
CA ALA A 2 21.09 -9.69 6.80
C ALA A 2 19.74 -10.41 6.75
N GLU A 3 19.57 -11.45 7.55
CA GLU A 3 18.25 -12.02 7.80
C GLU A 3 17.33 -10.88 8.22
N SER A 4 16.22 -10.72 7.50
CA SER A 4 15.20 -9.77 7.91
C SER A 4 14.72 -10.19 9.30
N SER A 5 15.11 -9.44 10.33
CA SER A 5 14.63 -9.59 11.72
C SER A 5 13.18 -9.14 11.87
N ALA A 6 12.39 -9.21 10.79
CA ALA A 6 11.01 -8.82 10.76
C ALA A 6 10.24 -9.72 11.72
N LYS A 7 9.51 -9.10 12.66
CA LYS A 7 8.70 -9.84 13.62
C LYS A 7 7.60 -10.59 12.90
N TYR A 8 7.48 -11.88 13.23
CA TYR A 8 6.43 -12.75 12.73
C TYR A 8 5.21 -12.69 13.63
N ILE A 9 4.03 -12.55 13.04
CA ILE A 9 2.73 -12.51 13.72
C ILE A 9 1.84 -13.60 13.14
N GLY A 10 1.44 -14.52 14.02
CA GLY A 10 0.48 -15.57 13.69
C GLY A 10 -0.94 -15.03 13.69
N ASN A 11 -1.79 -15.52 12.79
CA ASN A 11 -3.17 -15.08 12.61
C ASN A 11 -4.02 -15.26 13.89
N HIS A 12 -3.75 -16.29 14.70
CA HIS A 12 -4.42 -16.50 15.99
C HIS A 12 -4.12 -15.40 17.02
N GLN A 13 -3.07 -14.60 16.79
CA GLN A 13 -2.70 -13.46 17.63
C GLN A 13 -3.43 -12.18 17.20
N VAL A 14 -4.14 -12.16 16.07
CA VAL A 14 -4.86 -10.97 15.60
C VAL A 14 -6.25 -10.94 16.22
N PHE A 15 -6.51 -9.97 17.09
CA PHE A 15 -7.80 -9.79 17.76
C PHE A 15 -8.84 -9.16 16.82
N ALA A 16 -8.43 -8.19 16.01
CA ALA A 16 -9.28 -7.54 15.03
C ALA A 16 -8.46 -7.26 13.76
N HIS A 17 -9.08 -7.48 12.60
CA HIS A 17 -8.49 -7.25 11.29
C HIS A 17 -9.47 -6.45 10.42
N GLN A 18 -8.97 -5.41 9.79
CA GLN A 18 -9.69 -4.66 8.77
C GLN A 18 -8.75 -4.36 7.61
N GLN A 19 -9.10 -4.88 6.44
CA GLN A 19 -8.48 -4.51 5.17
C GLN A 19 -9.47 -3.64 4.41
N SER A 20 -9.07 -2.42 4.06
CA SER A 20 -9.97 -1.50 3.38
C SER A 20 -9.29 -0.64 2.33
N ARG A 21 -10.06 -0.39 1.28
CA ARG A 21 -9.81 0.64 0.28
C ARG A 21 -11.00 1.59 0.32
N THR A 22 -10.80 2.82 0.80
CA THR A 22 -11.91 3.76 0.86
C THR A 22 -12.25 4.20 -0.56
N ARG A 23 -13.51 4.04 -0.99
CA ARG A 23 -13.91 4.36 -2.37
C ARG A 23 -13.51 5.78 -2.77
N SER A 24 -13.63 6.76 -1.86
CA SER A 24 -13.25 8.15 -2.11
C SER A 24 -11.74 8.39 -2.28
N SER A 25 -10.89 7.48 -1.79
CA SER A 25 -9.43 7.59 -1.90
C SER A 25 -8.85 6.81 -3.08
N LEU A 26 -9.68 6.08 -3.84
CA LEU A 26 -9.23 5.35 -5.02
C LEU A 26 -9.22 6.25 -6.26
N PHE A 27 -8.22 6.05 -7.11
CA PHE A 27 -8.06 6.76 -8.38
C PHE A 27 -8.08 5.77 -9.53
N TRP A 28 -8.88 6.07 -10.56
CA TRP A 28 -8.88 5.30 -11.79
C TRP A 28 -7.70 5.66 -12.67
N LYS A 29 -7.32 6.94 -12.69
CA LYS A 29 -6.27 7.47 -13.56
C LYS A 29 -5.45 8.54 -12.87
N VAL A 30 -4.15 8.56 -13.15
CA VAL A 30 -3.25 9.68 -12.82
C VAL A 30 -2.69 10.22 -14.13
N ASN A 31 -2.85 11.52 -14.33
CA ASN A 31 -2.25 12.28 -15.42
C ASN A 31 -1.09 13.10 -14.87
N VAL A 32 0.08 12.96 -15.46
CA VAL A 32 1.24 13.82 -15.23
C VAL A 32 1.40 14.70 -16.45
N TRP A 33 1.04 15.97 -16.30
CA TRP A 33 1.36 17.03 -17.23
C TRP A 33 2.80 17.43 -16.98
N TYR A 34 3.65 17.30 -17.99
CA TYR A 34 5.05 17.63 -17.89
C TYR A 34 5.48 18.64 -18.95
N ASN A 35 6.48 19.42 -18.58
CA ASN A 35 7.11 20.41 -19.46
C ASN A 35 8.63 20.30 -19.31
N GLU A 36 9.33 20.18 -20.44
CA GLU A 36 10.78 20.09 -20.49
C GLU A 36 11.48 21.44 -20.29
N LYS A 37 10.77 22.54 -20.58
CA LYS A 37 11.27 23.91 -20.56
C LYS A 37 10.40 24.77 -19.65
N PRO A 38 10.86 25.14 -18.44
CA PRO A 38 10.08 25.95 -17.50
C PRO A 38 9.58 27.30 -18.04
N GLN A 39 10.20 27.81 -19.11
CA GLN A 39 9.82 29.06 -19.77
C GLN A 39 8.81 28.88 -20.91
N SER A 40 8.57 27.65 -21.37
CA SER A 40 7.52 27.33 -22.34
C SER A 40 6.18 27.12 -21.63
N GLN A 41 5.07 27.38 -22.32
CA GLN A 41 3.73 27.01 -21.84
C GLN A 41 3.20 25.73 -22.50
N GLU A 42 4.05 25.01 -23.22
CA GLU A 42 3.70 23.73 -23.85
C GLU A 42 3.82 22.60 -22.83
N TRP A 43 2.70 21.91 -22.59
CA TRP A 43 2.62 20.79 -21.67
C TRP A 43 2.23 19.53 -22.44
N ASP A 44 3.03 18.49 -22.26
CA ASP A 44 2.69 17.14 -22.72
C ASP A 44 2.13 16.31 -21.56
N ILE A 45 1.45 15.22 -21.89
CA ILE A 45 0.80 14.36 -20.90
C ILE A 45 1.29 12.92 -20.97
N LYS A 46 1.64 12.37 -19.80
CA LYS A 46 1.73 10.94 -19.55
C LYS A 46 0.72 10.52 -18.51
N TRP A 47 0.32 9.26 -18.54
CA TRP A 47 -0.72 8.79 -17.63
C TRP A 47 -0.57 7.32 -17.28
N ALA A 48 -1.10 6.96 -16.11
CA ALA A 48 -1.28 5.59 -15.68
C ALA A 48 -2.76 5.38 -15.34
N GLN A 49 -3.27 4.18 -15.59
CA GLN A 49 -4.68 3.83 -15.39
C GLN A 49 -4.81 2.44 -14.79
N ASP A 50 -5.78 2.26 -13.91
CA ASP A 50 -6.14 0.96 -13.33
C ASP A 50 -7.64 0.71 -13.54
N ASP A 51 -7.96 -0.03 -14.61
CA ASP A 51 -9.34 -0.33 -14.98
C ASP A 51 -10.09 -1.17 -13.94
N ALA A 52 -9.38 -1.95 -13.13
CA ALA A 52 -10.02 -2.72 -12.07
C ALA A 52 -10.71 -1.80 -11.06
N ILE A 53 -10.19 -0.58 -10.83
CA ILE A 53 -10.82 0.42 -9.96
C ILE A 53 -12.18 0.84 -10.51
N TRP A 54 -12.27 1.16 -11.80
CA TRP A 54 -13.53 1.52 -12.44
C TRP A 54 -14.52 0.34 -12.39
N TYR A 55 -14.08 -0.86 -12.79
CA TYR A 55 -14.98 -2.01 -12.88
C TYR A 55 -15.56 -2.40 -11.52
N ARG A 56 -14.71 -2.47 -10.48
CA ARG A 56 -15.07 -2.97 -9.13
C ARG A 56 -15.75 -1.91 -8.27
N TYR A 57 -15.27 -0.67 -8.32
CA TYR A 57 -15.73 0.39 -7.40
C TYR A 57 -16.55 1.47 -8.08
N LYS A 58 -16.78 1.39 -9.40
CA LYS A 58 -17.48 2.42 -10.19
C LYS A 58 -16.94 3.82 -9.88
N ASN A 59 -15.62 3.95 -9.79
CA ASN A 59 -14.93 5.19 -9.49
C ASN A 59 -14.11 5.62 -10.72
N ARG A 60 -14.23 6.89 -11.14
CA ARG A 60 -13.47 7.52 -12.24
C ARG A 60 -12.65 8.71 -11.78
N ASN A 61 -12.28 8.77 -10.50
CA ASN A 61 -11.44 9.84 -9.99
C ASN A 61 -10.13 9.90 -10.80
N ILE A 62 -9.82 11.10 -11.29
CA ILE A 62 -8.60 11.40 -12.03
C ILE A 62 -7.78 12.39 -11.22
N LEU A 63 -6.53 12.07 -10.95
CA LEU A 63 -5.57 13.02 -10.38
C LEU A 63 -4.77 13.67 -11.52
N ASN A 64 -4.66 14.99 -11.52
CA ASN A 64 -3.76 15.72 -12.40
C ASN A 64 -2.58 16.25 -11.58
N VAL A 65 -1.36 15.96 -12.01
CA VAL A 65 -0.12 16.45 -11.42
C VAL A 65 0.64 17.24 -12.49
N TYR A 66 1.14 18.41 -12.12
CA TYR A 66 1.96 19.24 -13.00
C TYR A 66 3.39 19.25 -12.47
N SER A 67 4.35 18.92 -13.32
CA SER A 67 5.77 18.88 -12.94
C SER A 67 6.69 19.18 -14.11
N TYR A 68 7.96 19.44 -13.81
CA TYR A 68 8.98 19.63 -14.84
C TYR A 68 9.84 18.39 -14.93
N PHE A 69 9.95 17.84 -16.14
CA PHE A 69 10.77 16.66 -16.42
C PHE A 69 11.56 16.89 -17.70
N SER A 70 12.84 16.53 -17.69
CA SER A 70 13.67 16.57 -18.89
C SER A 70 13.32 15.46 -19.88
N TYR A 71 12.66 14.39 -19.42
CA TYR A 71 12.32 13.25 -20.27
C TYR A 71 10.88 12.75 -20.05
N PRO A 72 10.20 12.31 -21.12
CA PRO A 72 8.84 11.77 -21.03
C PRO A 72 8.73 10.49 -20.17
N TYR A 73 9.80 9.69 -20.08
CA TYR A 73 9.77 8.43 -19.33
C TYR A 73 9.69 8.67 -17.82
N ASP A 74 10.27 9.76 -17.30
CA ASP A 74 10.18 10.12 -15.89
C ASP A 74 8.75 10.50 -15.50
N ALA A 75 8.06 11.25 -16.35
CA ALA A 75 6.65 11.59 -16.18
C ALA A 75 5.75 10.34 -16.17
N GLN A 76 6.03 9.37 -17.05
CA GLN A 76 5.33 8.09 -17.07
C GLN A 76 5.58 7.27 -15.79
N ALA A 77 6.84 7.18 -15.35
CA ALA A 77 7.22 6.48 -14.13
C ALA A 77 6.57 7.10 -12.88
N LEU A 78 6.50 8.44 -12.83
CA LEU A 78 5.80 9.16 -11.77
C LEU A 78 4.30 8.84 -11.77
N ALA A 79 3.64 8.88 -12.93
CA ALA A 79 2.21 8.59 -13.04
C ALA A 79 1.88 7.19 -12.48
N THR A 80 2.67 6.19 -12.88
CA THR A 80 2.54 4.81 -12.39
C THR A 80 2.76 4.73 -10.88
N SER A 81 3.84 5.33 -10.38
CA SER A 81 4.21 5.29 -8.96
C SER A 81 3.14 5.92 -8.07
N ILE A 82 2.60 7.08 -8.47
CA ILE A 82 1.52 7.76 -7.75
C ILE A 82 0.24 6.91 -7.78
N LEU A 83 -0.14 6.37 -8.94
CA LEU A 83 -1.35 5.54 -9.03
C LEU A 83 -1.25 4.29 -8.14
N THR A 84 -0.11 3.61 -8.18
CA THR A 84 0.16 2.46 -7.30
C THR A 84 0.06 2.86 -5.83
N LEU A 85 0.67 3.98 -5.43
CA LEU A 85 0.65 4.45 -4.05
C LEU A 85 -0.77 4.80 -3.57
N LEU A 86 -1.54 5.54 -4.36
CA LEU A 86 -2.90 5.97 -4.00
C LEU A 86 -3.88 4.79 -3.87
N ASN A 87 -3.72 3.78 -4.72
CA ASN A 87 -4.56 2.60 -4.72
C ASN A 87 -4.04 1.47 -3.80
N LYS A 88 -2.96 1.72 -3.04
CA LYS A 88 -2.51 0.77 -2.02
C LYS A 88 -3.58 0.54 -0.98
N GLU A 89 -3.66 -0.71 -0.57
CA GLU A 89 -4.58 -1.14 0.44
C GLU A 89 -4.06 -0.84 1.84
N THR A 90 -4.93 -0.35 2.70
CA THR A 90 -4.60 -0.10 4.10
C THR A 90 -5.09 -1.27 4.94
N ILE A 91 -4.18 -1.85 5.71
CA ILE A 91 -4.47 -2.89 6.69
C ILE A 91 -4.44 -2.26 8.07
N LYS A 92 -5.46 -2.56 8.87
CA LYS A 92 -5.53 -2.18 10.28
C LYS A 92 -5.73 -3.43 11.10
N ASP A 93 -4.82 -3.66 12.04
CA ASP A 93 -4.89 -4.80 12.95
C ASP A 93 -4.81 -4.35 14.40
N THR A 94 -5.48 -5.10 15.26
CA THR A 94 -5.30 -5.04 16.71
C THR A 94 -4.73 -6.36 17.18
N LEU A 95 -3.62 -6.28 17.89
CA LEU A 95 -2.78 -7.40 18.31
C LEU A 95 -2.56 -7.30 19.83
N PRO A 96 -2.18 -8.40 20.50
CA PRO A 96 -1.55 -8.31 21.81
C PRO A 96 -0.27 -7.49 21.70
N MET A 97 0.21 -6.99 22.83
CA MET A 97 1.43 -6.19 22.91
C MET A 97 2.68 -7.05 22.62
N LEU A 98 2.92 -7.39 21.35
CA LEU A 98 4.04 -8.21 20.86
C LEU A 98 5.10 -7.38 20.12
N LEU A 99 4.72 -6.15 19.73
CA LEU A 99 5.47 -5.27 18.83
C LEU A 99 6.20 -4.13 19.58
N PHE A 100 6.71 -4.40 20.78
CA PHE A 100 7.31 -3.37 21.65
C PHE A 100 8.42 -2.53 20.99
N ASP A 101 9.33 -3.22 20.32
CA ASP A 101 10.52 -2.73 19.61
C ASP A 101 10.24 -2.30 18.17
N VAL A 102 9.04 -2.57 17.63
CA VAL A 102 8.66 -2.21 16.27
C VAL A 102 8.16 -0.77 16.21
N MET A 103 8.60 -0.03 15.20
CA MET A 103 8.25 1.36 14.93
C MET A 103 7.56 1.52 13.57
N ALA A 104 7.09 2.72 13.27
CA ALA A 104 6.65 3.07 11.93
C ALA A 104 7.84 3.00 10.96
N GLY A 105 7.63 2.42 9.78
CA GLY A 105 8.66 2.14 8.77
C GLY A 105 9.15 0.68 8.78
N ASP A 106 9.07 0.00 9.92
CA ASP A 106 9.51 -1.39 10.04
C ASP A 106 8.62 -2.36 9.26
N ILE A 107 9.21 -3.48 8.88
CA ILE A 107 8.52 -4.59 8.22
C ILE A 107 8.20 -5.66 9.25
N VAL A 108 6.95 -6.12 9.25
CA VAL A 108 6.48 -7.29 9.99
C VAL A 108 5.93 -8.32 9.02
N LYS A 109 6.00 -9.59 9.40
CA LYS A 109 5.50 -10.71 8.60
C LYS A 109 4.25 -11.27 9.24
N PHE A 110 3.20 -11.45 8.45
CA PHE A 110 1.94 -12.02 8.91
C PHE A 110 1.72 -13.40 8.26
N SER A 111 1.20 -14.34 9.03
CA SER A 111 0.72 -15.61 8.48
C SER A 111 -0.57 -15.38 7.67
N ARG A 112 -0.62 -15.86 6.43
CA ARG A 112 -1.75 -15.66 5.51
C ARG A 112 -2.87 -16.71 5.66
N ASP A 113 -3.05 -17.27 6.85
CA ASP A 113 -3.94 -18.41 7.10
C ASP A 113 -5.43 -18.12 6.81
N ARG A 114 -5.84 -16.87 6.51
CA ARG A 114 -7.21 -16.47 6.14
C ARG A 114 -7.42 -16.09 4.67
N PHE A 115 -6.43 -16.20 3.78
CA PHE A 115 -6.65 -15.92 2.34
C PHE A 115 -6.65 -17.22 1.55
N TYR A 116 -7.81 -17.59 0.99
CA TYR A 116 -7.91 -18.65 0.00
C TYR A 116 -7.03 -18.28 -1.21
N ASN A 117 -6.16 -19.20 -1.64
CA ASN A 117 -5.52 -19.06 -2.95
C ASN A 117 -6.56 -19.32 -4.07
N VAL A 118 -6.15 -19.11 -5.32
CA VAL A 118 -7.02 -19.25 -6.51
C VAL A 118 -7.66 -20.64 -6.63
N ASP A 119 -7.10 -21.64 -5.94
CA ASP A 119 -7.56 -23.04 -5.92
C ASP A 119 -8.36 -23.43 -4.65
N GLY A 120 -8.68 -22.47 -3.78
CA GLY A 120 -9.51 -22.69 -2.58
C GLY A 120 -8.83 -23.47 -1.45
N ARG A 121 -7.50 -23.64 -1.46
CA ARG A 121 -6.75 -24.32 -0.40
C ARG A 121 -6.07 -23.31 0.54
N VAL A 122 -6.11 -23.62 1.85
CA VAL A 122 -5.29 -22.95 2.87
C VAL A 122 -3.84 -23.38 2.62
N VAL A 123 -2.99 -22.47 2.16
CA VAL A 123 -1.54 -22.73 2.10
C VAL A 123 -0.95 -22.26 3.42
N ALA A 124 -0.78 -23.21 4.35
CA ALA A 124 0.09 -23.01 5.50
C ALA A 124 1.47 -22.53 5.01
N GLY A 125 1.93 -21.38 5.49
CA GLY A 125 3.24 -20.83 5.13
C GLY A 125 3.29 -19.84 3.97
N SER A 126 2.16 -19.29 3.51
CA SER A 126 2.23 -18.03 2.76
C SER A 126 2.34 -16.89 3.78
N GLU A 127 3.47 -16.19 3.78
CA GLU A 127 3.67 -14.99 4.58
C GLU A 127 3.23 -13.77 3.77
N ILE A 128 2.88 -12.68 4.45
CA ILE A 128 2.75 -11.38 3.83
C ILE A 128 3.60 -10.38 4.57
N SER A 129 4.43 -9.65 3.83
CA SER A 129 5.26 -8.57 4.34
C SER A 129 4.43 -7.30 4.43
N LEU A 130 4.31 -6.76 5.64
CA LEU A 130 3.59 -5.52 5.92
C LEU A 130 4.56 -4.46 6.43
N ARG A 131 4.54 -3.27 5.84
CA ARG A 131 5.24 -2.10 6.38
C ARG A 131 4.31 -1.32 7.28
N ILE A 132 4.74 -1.09 8.52
CA ILE A 132 3.97 -0.32 9.50
C ILE A 132 3.99 1.16 9.11
N ILE A 133 2.81 1.75 8.89
CA ILE A 133 2.64 3.20 8.67
C ILE A 133 2.42 3.90 10.01
N LYS A 134 1.63 3.29 10.88
CA LYS A 134 1.30 3.81 12.20
C LYS A 134 1.21 2.66 13.21
N ILE A 135 1.70 2.89 14.42
CA ILE A 135 1.60 1.95 15.53
C ILE A 135 1.23 2.69 16.81
N GLU A 136 0.23 2.19 17.52
CA GLU A 136 -0.23 2.70 18.82
C GLU A 136 -0.15 1.55 19.82
N LYS A 137 0.50 1.80 20.95
CA LYS A 137 0.69 0.80 22.01
C LYS A 137 -0.07 1.26 23.24
N SER A 138 -0.96 0.41 23.73
CA SER A 138 -1.75 0.68 24.93
C SER A 138 -1.42 -0.36 26.00
N PRO A 139 -0.51 -0.04 26.95
CA PRO A 139 -0.18 -0.93 28.06
C PRO A 139 -1.41 -1.26 28.92
N ALA A 140 -2.31 -0.29 29.10
CA ALA A 140 -3.52 -0.45 29.90
C ALA A 140 -4.47 -1.53 29.36
N SER A 141 -4.55 -1.68 28.03
CA SER A 141 -5.34 -2.75 27.40
C SER A 141 -4.49 -3.93 26.93
N SER A 142 -3.17 -3.92 27.18
CA SER A 142 -2.21 -4.92 26.69
C SER A 142 -2.31 -5.17 25.18
N GLN A 143 -2.63 -4.11 24.42
CA GLN A 143 -2.89 -4.18 22.98
C GLN A 143 -1.98 -3.24 22.19
N THR A 144 -1.73 -3.63 20.94
CA THR A 144 -1.10 -2.81 19.92
C THR A 144 -2.03 -2.70 18.71
N SER A 145 -2.31 -1.48 18.29
CA SER A 145 -3.05 -1.19 17.06
C SER A 145 -2.07 -0.74 16.00
N ILE A 146 -2.12 -1.37 14.82
CA ILE A 146 -1.28 -1.00 13.68
C ILE A 146 -2.12 -0.54 12.50
N THR A 147 -1.55 0.36 11.71
CA THR A 147 -1.95 0.62 10.34
C THR A 147 -0.76 0.33 9.46
N ALA A 148 -0.93 -0.49 8.44
CA ALA A 148 0.15 -1.00 7.60
C ALA A 148 -0.24 -1.06 6.12
N GLU A 149 0.77 -1.16 5.26
CA GLU A 149 0.62 -1.43 3.83
C GLU A 149 1.33 -2.73 3.45
N ILE A 150 0.80 -3.41 2.44
CA ILE A 150 1.45 -4.59 1.87
C ILE A 150 2.69 -4.14 1.08
N VAL A 151 3.81 -4.83 1.31
CA VAL A 151 5.03 -4.69 0.52
C VAL A 151 5.20 -5.96 -0.31
N PRO A 152 5.44 -5.87 -1.63
CA PRO A 152 5.79 -7.04 -2.44
C PRO A 152 7.06 -7.70 -1.89
N ASP A 153 7.05 -9.02 -1.75
CA ASP A 153 8.28 -9.75 -1.45
C ASP A 153 9.26 -9.58 -2.65
N ALA A 154 10.50 -9.22 -2.34
CA ALA A 154 11.56 -8.99 -3.34
C ALA A 154 12.13 -10.31 -3.89
#